data_AF-A0A231RF01-F1
#
_entry.id   AF-A0A231RF01-F1
#
_cell.length_a   1.000
_cell.length_b   1.000
_cell.length_c   1.000
_cell.angle_alpha   90.00
_cell.angle_beta   90.00
_cell.angle_gamma   90.00
#
_symmetry.space_group_name_H-M   'P 1'
#
loop_
_entity.id
_entity.type
_entity.pdbx_description
1 polymer ?
#
loop_
_entity_poly.entity_id
_entity_poly.type
_entity_poly.pdbx_seq_one_letter_code
_entity_poly.pdbx_strand_id
1 'polypeptide(L)'
;MKKTVRFMTAAALACALSVPALAHAATPASSALKASVQTEGDFAAVQIEKQVYVYDKSGQLYQTKGKDRIGELQDLFVLPYGPMQVPMILIKNDKNGYMVFSDLWPEFAVGKETDTVDAYFSGRVHAAPRDKVVSRTGHHYAERIGDEVVAYTANDFTDLKKGFHESIRVKGELRGLILFDCCPYLVVDDGQETLSVYHAGENGAELAGSIEFK
;
A
#
# COMPACT_ATOMS: atom_id res chain seq x y z
N MET A 1 -11.29 21.92 33.16
CA MET A 1 -9.98 21.36 33.56
C MET A 1 -9.19 21.04 32.30
N LYS A 2 -8.08 21.75 32.08
CA LYS A 2 -7.15 21.48 30.98
C LYS A 2 -6.29 20.28 31.37
N LYS A 3 -6.19 19.25 30.52
CA LYS A 3 -5.15 18.23 30.61
C LYS A 3 -4.46 18.08 29.26
N THR A 4 -3.33 18.76 29.19
CA THR A 4 -2.23 18.53 28.27
C THR A 4 -1.63 17.15 28.55
N VAL A 5 -1.38 16.35 27.52
CA VAL A 5 -0.34 15.32 27.54
C VAL A 5 0.43 15.42 26.23
N ARG A 6 1.73 15.65 26.39
CA ARG A 6 2.79 15.71 25.38
C ARG A 6 3.32 14.30 25.06
N PHE A 7 4.16 14.25 24.01
CA PHE A 7 5.26 13.31 23.72
C PHE A 7 4.93 12.24 22.65
N MET A 8 5.74 11.93 21.63
CA MET A 8 7.15 12.25 21.35
C MET A 8 7.40 12.50 19.85
N THR A 9 8.29 13.44 19.57
CA THR A 9 9.04 13.64 18.32
C THR A 9 9.86 12.40 17.95
N ALA A 10 9.61 11.82 16.77
CA ALA A 10 10.51 10.86 16.15
C ALA A 10 11.68 11.62 15.47
N ALA A 11 12.89 11.18 15.78
CA ALA A 11 14.14 11.82 15.38
C ALA A 11 14.41 11.64 13.87
N ALA A 12 14.72 12.74 13.20
CA ALA A 12 15.26 12.74 11.85
C ALA A 12 16.70 12.21 11.87
N LEU A 13 16.92 11.00 11.34
CA LEU A 13 18.26 10.50 11.07
C LEU A 13 18.65 10.85 9.62
N ALA A 14 19.02 12.11 9.40
CA ALA A 14 19.75 12.48 8.19
C ALA A 14 21.24 12.15 8.41
N CYS A 15 21.65 10.95 8.01
CA CYS A 15 23.07 10.61 7.92
C CYS A 15 23.69 11.39 6.75
N ALA A 16 24.21 12.58 7.04
CA ALA A 16 25.13 13.29 6.16
C ALA A 16 26.42 12.48 6.01
N LEU A 17 26.67 11.96 4.81
CA LEU A 17 27.94 11.35 4.44
C LEU A 17 29.04 12.42 4.46
N SER A 18 29.79 12.49 5.55
CA SER A 18 31.03 13.27 5.66
C SER A 18 32.19 12.47 5.06
N VAL A 19 32.61 12.84 3.84
CA VAL A 19 33.89 12.41 3.25
C VAL A 19 34.97 13.46 3.61
N PRO A 20 36.24 13.09 3.86
CA PRO A 20 37.29 14.04 4.21
C PRO A 20 37.56 14.99 3.04
N ALA A 21 37.50 16.29 3.33
CA ALA A 21 37.76 17.36 2.37
C ALA A 21 39.23 17.37 1.92
N LEU A 22 39.48 16.95 0.68
CA LEU A 22 40.56 17.52 -0.13
C LEU A 22 39.93 18.65 -0.95
N ALA A 23 40.34 19.87 -0.65
CA ALA A 23 39.92 21.07 -1.34
C ALA A 23 40.28 20.99 -2.83
N HIS A 24 39.28 21.10 -3.71
CA HIS A 24 39.31 21.76 -5.01
C HIS A 24 37.86 21.98 -5.48
N ALA A 25 37.55 23.24 -5.83
CA ALA A 25 36.58 23.71 -6.81
C ALA A 25 35.13 23.17 -6.83
N ALA A 26 34.22 24.10 -7.15
CA ALA A 26 32.78 23.94 -7.30
C ALA A 26 32.02 23.78 -5.98
N THR A 27 31.33 24.86 -5.59
CA THR A 27 30.10 24.78 -4.81
C THR A 27 29.29 23.62 -5.37
N PRO A 28 29.07 22.52 -4.63
CA PRO A 28 28.16 21.50 -5.13
C PRO A 28 26.81 22.21 -5.15
N ALA A 29 26.25 22.38 -6.35
CA ALA A 29 24.83 22.58 -6.49
C ALA A 29 24.20 21.45 -5.67
N SER A 30 23.65 21.80 -4.51
CA SER A 30 22.78 20.90 -3.78
C SER A 30 21.60 20.66 -4.70
N SER A 31 21.74 19.65 -5.56
CA SER A 31 20.61 18.88 -6.04
C SER A 31 19.99 18.31 -4.78
N ALA A 32 19.15 19.11 -4.13
CA ALA A 32 18.31 18.64 -3.05
C ALA A 32 17.53 17.47 -3.63
N LEU A 33 17.95 16.25 -3.29
CA LEU A 33 17.23 15.03 -3.60
C LEU A 33 15.79 15.29 -3.16
N LYS A 34 14.86 15.35 -4.12
CA LYS A 34 13.44 15.45 -3.80
C LYS A 34 13.06 14.15 -3.11
N ALA A 35 13.09 14.18 -1.80
CA ALA A 35 12.68 13.09 -0.94
C ALA A 35 11.32 13.40 -0.34
N SER A 36 10.40 12.43 -0.40
CA SER A 36 9.17 12.45 0.37
C SER A 36 9.18 11.27 1.33
N VAL A 37 8.68 11.48 2.55
CA VAL A 37 8.66 10.48 3.60
C VAL A 37 7.23 10.33 4.09
N GLN A 38 6.76 9.09 4.18
CA GLN A 38 5.53 8.71 4.85
C GLN A 38 5.87 7.73 5.97
N THR A 39 5.13 7.80 7.08
CA THR A 39 5.36 6.94 8.26
C THR A 39 4.03 6.47 8.80
N GLU A 40 3.94 5.18 9.16
CA GLU A 40 2.76 4.59 9.79
C GLU A 40 3.22 3.48 10.74
N GLY A 41 2.86 3.60 12.02
CA GLY A 41 3.34 2.71 13.07
C GLY A 41 4.87 2.61 13.12
N ASP A 42 5.39 1.38 13.03
CA ASP A 42 6.82 1.06 13.04
C ASP A 42 7.48 1.10 11.65
N PHE A 43 6.76 1.59 10.62
CA PHE A 43 7.19 1.54 9.23
C PHE A 43 7.42 2.93 8.64
N ALA A 44 8.33 3.01 7.67
CA ALA A 44 8.60 4.23 6.91
C ALA A 44 8.74 3.94 5.42
N ALA A 45 8.19 4.82 4.58
CA ALA A 45 8.34 4.80 3.13
C ALA A 45 9.04 6.09 2.69
N VAL A 46 10.16 5.94 2.00
CA VAL A 46 10.97 7.06 1.52
C VAL A 46 11.01 7.00 0.01
N GLN A 47 10.45 8.01 -0.66
CA GLN A 47 10.69 8.20 -2.08
C GLN A 47 12.01 8.96 -2.26
N ILE A 48 12.95 8.39 -3.00
CA ILE A 48 14.17 9.05 -3.44
C ILE A 48 14.16 9.03 -4.97
N GLU A 49 14.02 10.22 -5.57
CA GLU A 49 13.88 10.39 -7.02
C GLU A 49 12.75 9.51 -7.60
N LYS A 50 13.11 8.40 -8.23
CA LYS A 50 12.23 7.52 -9.00
C LYS A 50 11.74 6.31 -8.21
N GLN A 51 12.39 5.99 -7.10
CA GLN A 51 12.12 4.77 -6.33
C GLN A 51 11.57 5.11 -4.95
N VAL A 52 10.67 4.27 -4.46
CA VAL A 52 10.20 4.26 -3.09
C VAL A 52 10.77 3.05 -2.39
N TYR A 53 11.34 3.26 -1.22
CA TYR A 53 11.92 2.25 -0.34
C TYR A 53 11.10 2.19 0.93
N VAL A 54 10.79 0.99 1.40
CA VAL A 54 9.98 0.75 2.61
C VAL A 54 10.84 0.05 3.64
N TYR A 55 10.78 0.52 4.88
CA TYR A 55 11.63 0.11 5.99
C TYR A 55 10.82 -0.24 7.23
N ASP A 56 11.38 -1.13 8.05
CA ASP A 56 11.04 -1.31 9.46
C ASP A 56 12.28 -1.06 10.33
N LYS A 57 12.20 -1.41 11.63
CA LYS A 57 13.35 -1.34 12.55
C LYS A 57 14.51 -2.29 12.21
N SER A 58 14.25 -3.32 11.41
CA SER A 58 15.20 -4.39 11.06
C SER A 58 15.96 -4.05 9.78
N GLY A 59 15.41 -3.20 8.93
CA GLY A 59 16.05 -2.69 7.72
C GLY A 59 15.06 -2.40 6.60
N GLN A 60 15.55 -2.44 5.37
CA GLN A 60 14.70 -2.29 4.19
C GLN A 60 13.89 -3.57 3.97
N LEU A 61 12.58 -3.42 3.82
CA LEU A 61 11.65 -4.50 3.47
C LEU A 61 11.57 -4.67 1.95
N TYR A 62 11.20 -3.62 1.23
CA TYR A 62 11.04 -3.66 -0.22
C TYR A 62 11.20 -2.29 -0.88
N GLN A 63 11.22 -2.26 -2.21
CA GLN A 63 11.31 -1.06 -3.05
C GLN A 63 10.55 -1.21 -4.37
N THR A 64 10.09 -0.10 -4.95
CA THR A 64 9.44 -0.11 -6.27
C THR A 64 10.42 -0.48 -7.40
N LYS A 65 9.99 -1.34 -8.34
CA LYS A 65 10.81 -1.85 -9.46
C LYS A 65 11.19 -0.78 -10.50
N GLY A 66 12.35 -0.98 -11.14
CA GLY A 66 12.73 -0.36 -12.40
C GLY A 66 13.54 0.94 -12.29
N LYS A 67 14.10 1.37 -13.43
CA LYS A 67 14.90 2.60 -13.55
C LYS A 67 14.06 3.87 -13.76
N ASP A 68 12.74 3.68 -13.92
CA ASP A 68 11.78 4.74 -14.22
C ASP A 68 10.86 5.00 -13.04
N ARG A 69 10.44 6.26 -12.89
CA ARG A 69 9.55 6.68 -11.81
C ARG A 69 8.20 5.99 -11.99
N ILE A 70 7.84 5.08 -11.08
CA ILE A 70 6.50 4.47 -11.07
C ILE A 70 5.45 5.53 -10.73
N GLY A 71 5.77 6.53 -9.93
CA GLY A 71 4.85 7.63 -9.63
C GLY A 71 5.27 8.42 -8.41
N GLU A 72 4.32 9.14 -7.83
CA GLU A 72 4.51 9.92 -6.61
C GLU A 72 3.96 9.14 -5.41
N LEU A 73 4.76 8.96 -4.36
CA LEU A 73 4.34 8.44 -3.07
C LEU A 73 3.28 9.38 -2.49
N GLN A 74 2.09 8.83 -2.27
CA GLN A 74 0.97 9.54 -1.65
C GLN A 74 0.85 9.15 -0.19
N ASP A 75 0.94 7.85 0.10
CA ASP A 75 0.62 7.32 1.43
C ASP A 75 1.43 6.05 1.75
N LEU A 76 1.63 5.81 3.05
CA LEU A 76 2.05 4.53 3.63
C LEU A 76 0.99 4.16 4.66
N PHE A 77 0.33 3.03 4.46
CA PHE A 77 -0.68 2.52 5.37
C PHE A 77 -0.36 1.07 5.72
N VAL A 78 -0.79 0.62 6.89
CA VAL A 78 -0.47 -0.72 7.40
C VAL A 78 -1.77 -1.50 7.56
N LEU A 79 -1.81 -2.70 6.98
CA LEU A 79 -2.95 -3.58 7.08
C LEU A 79 -2.62 -4.81 7.94
N PRO A 80 -3.58 -5.31 8.75
CA PRO A 80 -3.40 -6.55 9.49
C PRO A 80 -3.52 -7.77 8.57
N TYR A 81 -2.70 -8.78 8.82
CA TYR A 81 -2.81 -10.12 8.23
C TYR A 81 -2.46 -11.16 9.30
N GLY A 82 -3.48 -11.70 9.99
CA GLY A 82 -3.28 -12.51 11.19
C GLY A 82 -2.45 -11.76 12.24
N PRO A 83 -1.34 -12.32 12.76
CA PRO A 83 -0.45 -11.63 13.70
C PRO A 83 0.53 -10.66 13.00
N MET A 84 0.53 -10.59 11.67
CA MET A 84 1.46 -9.79 10.86
C MET A 84 0.88 -8.41 10.55
N GLN A 85 1.77 -7.41 10.49
CA GLN A 85 1.48 -6.07 10.01
C GLN A 85 2.10 -5.93 8.60
N VAL A 86 1.30 -5.52 7.63
CA VAL A 86 1.70 -5.46 6.21
C VAL A 86 1.76 -4.00 5.76
N PRO A 87 2.97 -3.42 5.62
CA PRO A 87 3.11 -2.06 5.13
C PRO A 87 2.83 -2.00 3.61
N MET A 88 1.92 -1.12 3.23
CA MET A 88 1.47 -0.88 1.87
C MET A 88 1.76 0.57 1.47
N ILE A 89 2.24 0.79 0.25
CA ILE A 89 2.43 2.14 -0.29
C ILE A 89 1.38 2.45 -1.37
N LEU A 90 0.86 3.67 -1.34
CA LEU A 90 0.04 4.24 -2.40
C LEU A 90 0.89 5.12 -3.32
N ILE A 91 0.92 4.79 -4.60
CA ILE A 91 1.65 5.53 -5.63
C ILE A 91 0.66 6.12 -6.64
N LYS A 92 0.69 7.44 -6.82
CA LYS A 92 -0.02 8.11 -7.90
C LYS A 92 0.81 8.05 -9.18
N ASN A 93 0.37 7.24 -10.13
CA ASN A 93 0.96 7.10 -11.45
C ASN A 93 0.11 7.86 -12.49
N ASP A 94 0.75 8.68 -13.32
CA ASP A 94 0.07 9.54 -14.30
C ASP A 94 -0.80 8.77 -15.31
N LYS A 95 -0.41 7.53 -15.65
CA LYS A 95 -1.12 6.68 -16.64
C LYS A 95 -2.07 5.68 -15.98
N ASN A 96 -1.73 5.21 -14.80
CA ASN A 96 -2.40 4.09 -14.13
C ASN A 96 -3.27 4.52 -12.95
N GLY A 97 -3.30 5.81 -12.61
CA GLY A 97 -3.98 6.30 -11.41
C GLY A 97 -3.27 5.84 -10.14
N TYR A 98 -4.02 5.54 -9.09
CA TYR A 98 -3.45 5.17 -7.80
C TYR A 98 -3.21 3.67 -7.72
N MET A 99 -1.96 3.30 -7.53
CA MET A 99 -1.46 1.93 -7.49
C MET A 99 -1.00 1.60 -6.07
N VAL A 100 -1.35 0.42 -5.57
CA VAL A 100 -0.96 -0.07 -4.25
C VAL A 100 0.11 -1.13 -4.40
N PHE A 101 1.15 -1.05 -3.58
CA PHE A 101 2.22 -2.04 -3.54
C PHE A 101 2.53 -2.50 -2.11
N SER A 102 2.96 -3.74 -1.97
CA SER A 102 3.47 -4.36 -0.74
C SER A 102 4.79 -5.09 -1.00
N ASP A 103 5.33 -5.78 0.01
CA ASP A 103 6.32 -6.82 -0.21
C ASP A 103 5.71 -7.97 -1.05
N LEU A 104 6.59 -8.67 -1.76
CA LEU A 104 6.23 -9.86 -2.52
C LEU A 104 6.06 -11.04 -1.58
N TRP A 105 4.83 -11.55 -1.45
CA TRP A 105 4.65 -12.79 -0.72
C TRP A 105 5.17 -13.97 -1.57
N PRO A 106 6.16 -14.76 -1.06
CA PRO A 106 6.85 -15.76 -1.86
C PRO A 106 5.96 -16.83 -2.49
N GLU A 107 4.81 -17.14 -1.89
CA GLU A 107 3.92 -18.20 -2.36
C GLU A 107 3.24 -17.91 -3.72
N PHE A 108 3.09 -16.63 -4.13
CA PHE A 108 2.49 -16.28 -5.43
C PHE A 108 3.49 -16.06 -6.56
N ALA A 109 4.79 -16.16 -6.28
CA ALA A 109 5.80 -15.87 -7.28
C ALA A 109 6.82 -16.99 -7.35
N VAL A 110 6.33 -18.16 -7.77
CA VAL A 110 7.17 -19.31 -8.14
C VAL A 110 8.30 -18.82 -9.06
N GLY A 111 9.55 -18.98 -8.64
CA GLY A 111 10.76 -18.49 -9.31
C GLY A 111 11.25 -17.09 -8.88
N LYS A 112 10.62 -16.45 -7.90
CA LYS A 112 11.01 -15.16 -7.29
C LYS A 112 11.17 -15.24 -5.78
N GLU A 113 11.29 -16.43 -5.23
CA GLU A 113 11.49 -16.68 -3.79
C GLU A 113 12.79 -16.03 -3.27
N THR A 114 13.70 -15.67 -4.17
CA THR A 114 14.95 -14.97 -3.89
C THR A 114 14.89 -13.45 -4.13
N ASP A 115 13.81 -12.93 -4.73
CA ASP A 115 13.57 -11.50 -4.94
C ASP A 115 12.72 -10.97 -3.77
N THR A 116 13.36 -10.79 -2.62
CA THR A 116 12.72 -10.32 -1.39
C THR A 116 12.58 -8.81 -1.31
N VAL A 117 13.12 -8.07 -2.29
CA VAL A 117 13.27 -6.62 -2.20
C VAL A 117 12.33 -5.90 -3.15
N ASP A 118 11.88 -6.51 -4.24
CA ASP A 118 11.02 -5.80 -5.17
C ASP A 118 9.54 -5.82 -4.75
N ALA A 119 8.91 -4.64 -4.80
CA ALA A 119 7.51 -4.46 -4.45
C ALA A 119 6.57 -5.27 -5.38
N TYR A 120 5.56 -5.88 -4.79
CA TYR A 120 4.46 -6.53 -5.47
C TYR A 120 3.32 -5.55 -5.73
N PHE A 121 2.68 -5.67 -6.90
CA PHE A 121 1.52 -4.84 -7.25
C PHE A 121 0.24 -5.46 -6.71
N SER A 122 -0.21 -4.95 -5.58
CA SER A 122 -1.29 -5.47 -4.75
C SER A 122 -2.68 -5.08 -5.26
N GLY A 123 -2.82 -3.94 -5.92
CA GLY A 123 -4.12 -3.49 -6.43
C GLY A 123 -4.17 -2.04 -6.84
N ARG A 124 -5.39 -1.52 -7.05
CA ARG A 124 -5.63 -0.11 -7.39
C ARG A 124 -6.65 0.51 -6.47
N VAL A 125 -6.49 1.80 -6.26
CA VAL A 125 -7.51 2.68 -5.71
C VAL A 125 -7.96 3.64 -6.81
N HIS A 126 -9.25 3.85 -6.93
CA HIS A 126 -9.85 4.70 -7.95
C HIS A 126 -10.25 6.04 -7.33
N ALA A 127 -10.01 7.11 -8.08
CA ALA A 127 -10.40 8.46 -7.67
C ALA A 127 -11.91 8.69 -7.66
N ALA A 128 -12.64 7.90 -8.45
CA ALA A 128 -14.10 7.91 -8.49
C ALA A 128 -14.64 6.53 -8.13
N PRO A 129 -15.87 6.45 -7.59
CA PRO A 129 -16.59 5.21 -7.37
C PRO A 129 -16.63 4.30 -8.61
N ARG A 130 -16.64 3.00 -8.37
CA ARG A 130 -16.75 1.97 -9.40
C ARG A 130 -17.90 1.02 -9.10
N ASP A 131 -18.55 0.53 -10.14
CA ASP A 131 -19.54 -0.54 -9.98
C ASP A 131 -18.88 -1.91 -9.83
N LYS A 132 -17.67 -2.09 -10.40
CA LYS A 132 -16.91 -3.34 -10.32
C LYS A 132 -15.41 -3.09 -10.42
N VAL A 133 -14.63 -3.83 -9.63
CA VAL A 133 -13.17 -3.88 -9.68
C VAL A 133 -12.73 -5.33 -9.69
N VAL A 134 -11.87 -5.73 -10.61
CA VAL A 134 -11.35 -7.10 -10.71
C VAL A 134 -9.86 -7.06 -10.39
N SER A 135 -9.39 -7.99 -9.57
CA SER A 135 -7.96 -8.13 -9.27
C SER A 135 -7.18 -8.52 -10.52
N ARG A 136 -5.86 -8.29 -10.50
CA ARG A 136 -4.99 -8.57 -11.65
C ARG A 136 -5.06 -10.02 -12.13
N THR A 137 -5.24 -10.97 -11.22
CA THR A 137 -5.28 -12.40 -11.53
C THR A 137 -6.69 -12.90 -11.84
N GLY A 138 -7.73 -12.10 -11.60
CA GLY A 138 -9.13 -12.49 -11.83
C GLY A 138 -9.71 -13.41 -10.74
N HIS A 139 -8.91 -13.90 -9.80
CA HIS A 139 -9.38 -14.75 -8.69
C HIS A 139 -10.24 -13.99 -7.67
N HIS A 140 -10.20 -12.67 -7.71
CA HIS A 140 -10.97 -11.81 -6.82
C HIS A 140 -11.62 -10.69 -7.62
N TYR A 141 -12.84 -10.32 -7.24
CA TYR A 141 -13.45 -9.08 -7.68
C TYR A 141 -14.30 -8.47 -6.57
N ALA A 142 -14.58 -7.19 -6.69
CA ALA A 142 -15.52 -6.47 -5.87
C ALA A 142 -16.57 -5.82 -6.76
N GLU A 143 -17.82 -5.76 -6.31
CA GLU A 143 -18.87 -5.02 -6.99
C GLU A 143 -19.81 -4.32 -6.01
N ARG A 144 -20.43 -3.25 -6.47
CA ARG A 144 -21.42 -2.48 -5.72
C ARG A 144 -22.81 -3.07 -5.96
N ILE A 145 -23.52 -3.39 -4.90
CA ILE A 145 -24.89 -3.90 -4.89
C ILE A 145 -25.71 -2.97 -3.98
N GLY A 146 -26.46 -2.04 -4.57
CA GLY A 146 -27.20 -1.03 -3.80
C GLY A 146 -26.25 -0.06 -3.08
N ASP A 147 -26.41 0.08 -1.77
CA ASP A 147 -25.55 0.87 -0.87
C ASP A 147 -24.39 0.06 -0.27
N GLU A 148 -24.19 -1.17 -0.74
CA GLU A 148 -23.15 -2.07 -0.26
C GLU A 148 -22.13 -2.41 -1.34
N VAL A 149 -20.92 -2.75 -0.90
CA VAL A 149 -19.83 -3.28 -1.69
C VAL A 149 -19.53 -4.68 -1.21
N VAL A 150 -19.42 -5.61 -2.15
CA VAL A 150 -19.21 -7.03 -1.89
C VAL A 150 -17.96 -7.49 -2.58
N ALA A 151 -17.04 -8.12 -1.84
CA ALA A 151 -15.90 -8.81 -2.39
C ALA A 151 -16.21 -10.29 -2.57
N TYR A 152 -15.72 -10.83 -3.67
CA TYR A 152 -15.87 -12.21 -4.08
C TYR A 152 -14.51 -12.83 -4.33
N THR A 153 -14.35 -14.07 -3.88
CA THR A 153 -13.14 -14.88 -4.06
C THR A 153 -13.48 -16.13 -4.85
N ALA A 154 -12.63 -16.51 -5.78
CA ALA A 154 -12.80 -17.70 -6.60
C ALA A 154 -12.88 -18.95 -5.71
N ASN A 155 -13.83 -19.84 -6.01
CA ASN A 155 -13.95 -21.11 -5.31
C ASN A 155 -12.75 -22.05 -5.58
N ASP A 156 -12.07 -21.84 -6.71
CA ASP A 156 -10.90 -22.59 -7.13
C ASP A 156 -9.99 -21.66 -7.96
N PHE A 157 -8.76 -21.44 -7.49
CA PHE A 157 -7.81 -20.55 -8.16
C PHE A 157 -7.22 -21.17 -9.43
N THR A 158 -7.47 -22.46 -9.69
CA THR A 158 -7.07 -23.14 -10.92
C THR A 158 -8.19 -23.22 -11.96
N ASP A 159 -9.45 -23.04 -11.53
CA ASP A 159 -10.64 -23.09 -12.40
C ASP A 159 -11.71 -22.08 -11.98
N LEU A 160 -11.62 -20.87 -12.54
CA LEU A 160 -12.57 -19.78 -12.32
C LEU A 160 -14.01 -20.11 -12.73
N LYS A 161 -14.25 -21.16 -13.53
CA LYS A 161 -15.60 -21.57 -13.94
C LYS A 161 -16.40 -22.19 -12.79
N LYS A 162 -15.73 -22.61 -11.71
CA LYS A 162 -16.38 -23.08 -10.47
C LYS A 162 -17.05 -21.96 -9.67
N GLY A 163 -16.97 -20.72 -10.16
CA GLY A 163 -17.64 -19.58 -9.58
C GLY A 163 -16.88 -18.97 -8.41
N PHE A 164 -17.58 -18.11 -7.68
CA PHE A 164 -17.02 -17.31 -6.60
C PHE A 164 -17.95 -17.37 -5.39
N HIS A 165 -17.39 -17.28 -4.20
CA HIS A 165 -18.13 -17.09 -2.96
C HIS A 165 -17.93 -15.65 -2.46
N GLU A 166 -18.90 -15.15 -1.71
CA GLU A 166 -18.81 -13.88 -1.02
C GLU A 166 -17.77 -13.99 0.11
N SER A 167 -16.81 -13.07 0.13
CA SER A 167 -15.80 -12.99 1.18
C SER A 167 -16.20 -11.98 2.24
N ILE A 168 -16.54 -10.75 1.83
CA ILE A 168 -17.01 -9.69 2.71
C ILE A 168 -18.01 -8.79 2.02
N ARG A 169 -18.83 -8.14 2.84
CA ARG A 169 -19.83 -7.15 2.46
C ARG A 169 -19.79 -5.99 3.45
N VAL A 170 -19.73 -4.78 2.91
CA VAL A 170 -19.66 -3.53 3.69
C VAL A 170 -20.50 -2.45 3.03
N LYS A 171 -20.97 -1.47 3.81
CA LYS A 171 -21.65 -0.29 3.24
C LYS A 171 -20.64 0.71 2.67
N GLY A 172 -21.04 1.42 1.62
CA GLY A 172 -20.25 2.51 1.04
C GLY A 172 -20.14 2.44 -0.48
N GLU A 173 -19.26 3.26 -1.04
CA GLU A 173 -18.96 3.26 -2.47
C GLU A 173 -17.64 2.55 -2.75
N LEU A 174 -17.63 1.63 -3.73
CA LEU A 174 -16.43 0.87 -4.08
C LEU A 174 -15.38 1.79 -4.70
N ARG A 175 -14.22 1.90 -4.06
CA ARG A 175 -13.07 2.67 -4.54
C ARG A 175 -11.91 1.81 -4.96
N GLY A 176 -11.79 0.58 -4.47
CA GLY A 176 -10.68 -0.28 -4.84
C GLY A 176 -10.76 -1.68 -4.26
N LEU A 177 -9.85 -2.52 -4.73
CA LEU A 177 -9.60 -3.86 -4.24
C LEU A 177 -8.10 -4.05 -4.19
N ILE A 178 -7.59 -4.35 -2.99
CA ILE A 178 -6.19 -4.61 -2.71
C ILE A 178 -6.06 -6.08 -2.32
N LEU A 179 -5.00 -6.74 -2.77
CA LEU A 179 -4.67 -8.10 -2.39
C LEU A 179 -3.34 -8.13 -1.65
N PHE A 180 -3.33 -8.81 -0.52
CA PHE A 180 -2.11 -9.33 0.07
C PHE A 180 -2.27 -10.84 0.21
N ASP A 181 -1.30 -11.61 -0.27
CA ASP A 181 -1.46 -13.06 -0.42
C ASP A 181 -2.75 -13.35 -1.26
N CYS A 182 -3.68 -14.13 -0.73
CA CYS A 182 -4.97 -14.53 -1.23
C CYS A 182 -6.08 -13.73 -0.57
N CYS A 183 -5.77 -12.84 0.39
CA CYS A 183 -6.77 -12.12 1.16
C CYS A 183 -7.18 -10.83 0.42
N PRO A 184 -8.48 -10.66 0.13
CA PRO A 184 -9.01 -9.42 -0.42
C PRO A 184 -9.24 -8.37 0.67
N TYR A 185 -8.80 -7.15 0.38
CA TYR A 185 -9.08 -5.94 1.15
C TYR A 185 -9.92 -4.98 0.30
N LEU A 186 -11.14 -4.70 0.73
CA LEU A 186 -12.04 -3.74 0.08
C LEU A 186 -11.65 -2.32 0.47
N VAL A 187 -11.52 -1.44 -0.51
CA VAL A 187 -11.35 0.00 -0.28
C VAL A 187 -12.66 0.69 -0.61
N VAL A 188 -13.25 1.35 0.39
CA VAL A 188 -14.56 2.00 0.27
C VAL A 188 -14.50 3.46 0.69
N ASP A 189 -15.34 4.25 0.03
CA ASP A 189 -15.71 5.58 0.48
C ASP A 189 -17.01 5.45 1.27
N ASP A 190 -16.92 5.60 2.59
CA ASP A 190 -18.02 5.53 3.54
C ASP A 190 -18.44 6.93 4.04
N GLY A 191 -17.98 7.98 3.36
CA GLY A 191 -18.24 9.38 3.71
C GLY A 191 -17.31 9.97 4.77
N GLN A 192 -16.29 9.22 5.22
CA GLN A 192 -15.21 9.76 6.04
C GLN A 192 -14.23 10.62 5.21
N GLU A 193 -13.33 11.34 5.88
CA GLU A 193 -12.28 12.13 5.21
C GLU A 193 -11.23 11.25 4.49
N THR A 194 -11.12 9.98 4.88
CA THR A 194 -10.20 8.99 4.33
C THR A 194 -10.96 7.83 3.72
N LEU A 195 -10.32 7.05 2.84
CA LEU A 195 -10.92 5.81 2.36
C LEU A 195 -10.73 4.70 3.39
N SER A 196 -11.82 4.04 3.78
CA SER A 196 -11.78 2.91 4.71
C SER A 196 -11.38 1.62 3.99
N VAL A 197 -10.54 0.81 4.64
CA VAL A 197 -10.09 -0.48 4.13
C VAL A 197 -10.64 -1.59 5.01
N TYR A 198 -11.36 -2.54 4.43
CA TYR A 198 -11.98 -3.66 5.15
C TYR A 198 -11.44 -5.00 4.67
N HIS A 199 -11.38 -5.99 5.56
CA HIS A 199 -11.03 -7.36 5.24
C HIS A 199 -12.02 -8.38 5.85
N ALA A 200 -11.90 -9.63 5.42
CA ALA A 200 -12.60 -10.75 6.05
C ALA A 200 -11.94 -11.09 7.40
N GLY A 201 -12.57 -10.69 8.49
CA GLY A 201 -12.23 -11.10 9.85
C GLY A 201 -13.04 -12.32 10.30
N GLU A 202 -12.76 -12.80 11.52
CA GLU A 202 -13.40 -14.01 12.06
C GLU A 202 -14.91 -13.87 12.20
N ASN A 203 -15.40 -12.64 12.43
CA ASN A 203 -16.81 -12.35 12.68
C ASN A 203 -17.49 -11.63 11.51
N GLY A 204 -16.85 -11.57 10.34
CA GLY A 204 -17.36 -10.86 9.16
C GLY A 204 -16.42 -9.74 8.73
N ALA A 205 -16.98 -8.67 8.15
CA ALA A 205 -16.16 -7.56 7.67
C ALA A 205 -15.59 -6.75 8.84
N GLU A 206 -14.27 -6.60 8.88
CA GLU A 206 -13.54 -5.85 9.90
C GLU A 206 -12.79 -4.67 9.25
N LEU A 207 -12.82 -3.52 9.92
CA LEU A 207 -12.06 -2.33 9.49
C LEU A 207 -10.57 -2.60 9.74
N ALA A 208 -9.81 -2.74 8.67
CA ALA A 208 -8.38 -3.02 8.67
C ALA A 208 -7.51 -1.75 8.75
N GLY A 209 -8.00 -0.64 8.21
CA GLY A 209 -7.24 0.61 8.18
C GLY A 209 -7.90 1.69 7.34
N SER A 210 -7.14 2.74 7.06
CA SER A 210 -7.58 3.87 6.25
C SER A 210 -6.46 4.33 5.31
N ILE A 211 -6.84 4.91 4.17
CA ILE A 211 -5.92 5.48 3.19
C ILE A 211 -6.18 6.97 3.09
N GLU A 212 -5.13 7.78 3.27
CA GLU A 212 -5.20 9.21 2.98
C GLU A 212 -5.26 9.41 1.47
N PHE A 213 -6.44 9.79 0.97
CA PHE A 213 -6.71 9.93 -0.45
C PHE A 213 -7.02 11.39 -0.80
N LYS A 214 -5.97 12.15 -1.11
CA LYS A 214 -6.01 13.59 -1.46
C LYS A 214 -5.89 13.83 -2.97
#